data_AF-A0A5M8Q6P6-F1
#
_entry.id   AF-A0A5M8Q6P6-F1
#
_cell.length_a   1.000
_cell.length_b   1.000
_cell.length_c   1.000
_cell.angle_alpha   90.00
_cell.angle_beta   90.00
_cell.angle_gamma   90.00
#
_symmetry.space_group_name_H-M   'P 1'
#
loop_
_entity.id
_entity.type
_entity.pdbx_description
1 polymer ?
#
loop_
_entity_poly.entity_id
_entity_poly.type
_entity_poly.pdbx_seq_one_letter_code
_entity_poly.pdbx_strand_id
1 'polypeptide(L)'
;MLAESYRVLGVPFGADMPQIRHAYRRLVLQYHPDRNQSPDAPAMFLRIQSAYEYLQRFQELASNPAAFQNTPPPPQPQSDWEKYQYVYEPPTDPKEYVAWAAVARERARLQKEQDHAAYVERTLAMKKKWWYSLARYSSYTVLVLGFLAGLTFLLIPGYFLFQGQIKLLTLGIILVPMGLKIMLVMRDFRQDIRKHFGEDLPEPFP
;
A
#
# COMPACT_ATOMS: atom_id res chain seq x y z
N MET A 1 12.35 39.55 -5.24
CA MET A 1 12.16 38.08 -5.25
C MET A 1 12.31 37.47 -3.85
N LEU A 2 13.43 37.69 -3.14
CA LEU A 2 13.65 37.13 -1.79
C LEU A 2 12.49 37.37 -0.79
N ALA A 3 12.10 38.63 -0.59
CA ALA A 3 11.01 38.97 0.33
C ALA A 3 9.66 38.35 -0.07
N GLU A 4 9.41 38.19 -1.37
CA GLU A 4 8.21 37.55 -1.87
C GLU A 4 8.22 36.03 -1.61
N SER A 5 9.37 35.37 -1.73
CA SER A 5 9.50 33.94 -1.43
C SER A 5 9.20 33.62 0.05
N TYR A 6 9.67 34.45 0.99
CA TYR A 6 9.31 34.32 2.41
C TYR A 6 7.82 34.55 2.66
N ARG A 7 7.20 35.52 1.96
CA ARG A 7 5.76 35.79 2.06
C ARG A 7 4.91 34.66 1.50
N VAL A 8 5.27 34.11 0.34
CA VAL A 8 4.56 32.98 -0.29
C VAL A 8 4.60 31.73 0.59
N LEU A 9 5.72 31.47 1.26
CA LEU A 9 5.84 30.36 2.20
C LEU A 9 5.26 30.65 3.60
N GLY A 10 4.84 31.89 3.86
CA GLY A 10 4.26 32.30 5.14
C GLY A 10 5.24 32.18 6.32
N VAL A 11 6.53 32.43 6.07
CA VAL A 11 7.61 32.35 7.06
C VAL A 11 8.23 33.74 7.30
N PRO A 12 8.76 34.01 8.51
CA PRO A 12 9.42 35.28 8.78
C PRO A 12 10.68 35.44 7.91
N PHE A 13 11.03 36.68 7.62
CA PHE A 13 12.25 36.99 6.87
C PHE A 13 13.49 36.52 7.64
N GLY A 14 14.34 35.72 7.01
CA GLY A 14 15.50 35.10 7.66
C GLY A 14 15.19 33.81 8.44
N ALA A 15 14.03 33.19 8.22
CA ALA A 15 13.72 31.86 8.75
C ALA A 15 14.80 30.82 8.37
N ASP A 16 15.04 29.87 9.27
CA ASP A 16 16.04 28.82 9.03
C ASP A 16 15.52 27.73 8.07
N MET A 17 16.41 26.99 7.40
CA MET A 17 16.05 25.93 6.45
C MET A 17 15.05 24.88 7.00
N PRO A 18 15.13 24.44 8.27
CA PRO A 18 14.13 23.56 8.85
C PRO A 18 12.73 24.18 8.89
N GLN A 19 12.62 25.48 9.17
CA GLN A 19 11.36 26.22 9.20
C GLN A 19 10.79 26.40 7.79
N ILE A 20 11.65 26.74 6.83
CA ILE A 20 11.31 26.84 5.40
C ILE A 20 10.80 25.49 4.86
N ARG A 21 11.50 24.38 5.18
CA ARG A 21 11.10 23.01 4.80
C ARG A 21 9.76 22.60 5.42
N HIS A 22 9.54 22.95 6.69
CA HIS A 22 8.29 22.64 7.38
C HIS A 22 7.10 23.39 6.75
N ALA A 23 7.27 24.69 6.47
CA ALA A 23 6.26 25.50 5.81
C ALA A 23 5.95 25.01 4.39
N TYR A 24 6.99 24.66 3.62
CA TYR A 24 6.86 24.07 2.29
C TYR A 24 6.03 22.78 2.31
N ARG A 25 6.36 21.81 3.18
CA ARG A 25 5.61 20.54 3.28
C ARG A 25 4.14 20.77 3.61
N ARG A 26 3.84 21.68 4.54
CA ARG A 26 2.47 22.02 4.92
C ARG A 26 1.68 22.61 3.74
N LEU A 27 2.28 23.53 3.00
CA LEU A 27 1.66 24.19 1.86
C LEU A 27 1.49 23.25 0.66
N VAL A 28 2.48 22.39 0.40
CA VAL A 28 2.40 21.33 -0.61
C VAL A 28 1.23 20.38 -0.33
N LEU A 29 1.02 19.99 0.93
CA LEU A 29 -0.12 19.14 1.30
C LEU A 29 -1.47 19.86 1.17
N GLN A 30 -1.51 21.18 1.38
CA GLN A 30 -2.72 22.00 1.33
C GLN A 30 -3.14 22.37 -0.09
N TYR A 31 -2.16 22.62 -0.96
CA TYR A 31 -2.36 22.98 -2.37
C TYR A 31 -2.03 21.82 -3.30
N HIS A 32 -1.95 20.58 -2.76
CA HIS A 32 -1.78 19.40 -3.58
C HIS A 32 -3.03 19.23 -4.47
N PRO A 33 -2.89 19.05 -5.79
CA PRO A 33 -4.03 18.94 -6.70
C PRO A 33 -4.96 17.75 -6.35
N ASP A 34 -4.40 16.66 -5.82
CA ASP A 34 -5.17 15.50 -5.33
C ASP A 34 -6.07 15.83 -4.12
N ARG A 35 -5.73 16.86 -3.33
CA ARG A 35 -6.47 17.24 -2.12
C ARG A 35 -7.26 18.53 -2.27
N ASN A 36 -6.91 19.35 -3.26
CA ASN A 36 -7.49 20.67 -3.48
C ASN A 36 -7.75 20.89 -4.98
N GLN A 37 -9.02 20.76 -5.37
CA GLN A 37 -9.50 20.91 -6.76
C GLN A 37 -9.85 22.37 -7.12
N SER A 38 -9.39 23.35 -6.33
CA SER A 38 -9.63 24.76 -6.65
C SER A 38 -8.86 25.15 -7.92
N PRO A 39 -9.44 25.95 -8.83
CA PRO A 39 -8.76 26.44 -10.04
C PRO A 39 -7.47 27.23 -9.75
N ASP A 40 -7.34 27.79 -8.55
CA ASP A 40 -6.16 28.56 -8.13
C ASP A 40 -5.07 27.69 -7.46
N ALA A 41 -5.38 26.43 -7.10
CA ALA A 41 -4.45 25.56 -6.40
C ALA A 41 -3.18 25.22 -7.20
N PRO A 42 -3.25 24.93 -8.53
CA PRO A 42 -2.06 24.67 -9.34
C PRO A 42 -1.14 25.90 -9.42
N ALA A 43 -1.71 27.09 -9.62
CA ALA A 43 -0.95 28.34 -9.69
C ALA A 43 -0.23 28.65 -8.37
N MET A 44 -0.91 28.44 -7.23
CA MET A 44 -0.29 28.61 -5.92
C MET A 44 0.79 27.57 -5.64
N PHE A 45 0.57 26.31 -6.03
CA PHE A 45 1.56 25.24 -5.88
C PHE A 45 2.90 25.58 -6.58
N LEU A 46 2.83 26.05 -7.82
CA LEU A 46 4.02 26.49 -8.57
C LEU A 46 4.74 27.67 -7.89
N ARG A 47 3.98 28.63 -7.35
CA ARG A 47 4.54 29.77 -6.60
C ARG A 47 5.23 29.30 -5.31
N ILE A 48 4.66 28.33 -4.60
CA ILE A 48 5.24 27.71 -3.39
C ILE A 48 6.56 26.99 -3.73
N GLN A 49 6.57 26.22 -4.82
CA GLN A 49 7.76 25.48 -5.26
C GLN A 49 8.90 26.43 -5.66
N SER A 50 8.62 27.39 -6.53
CA SER A 50 9.63 28.38 -6.95
C SER A 50 10.16 29.22 -5.78
N ALA A 51 9.31 29.56 -4.81
CA ALA A 51 9.73 30.25 -3.59
C ALA A 51 10.69 29.40 -2.74
N TYR A 52 10.39 28.12 -2.56
CA TYR A 52 11.22 27.19 -1.80
C TYR A 52 12.61 27.00 -2.43
N GLU A 53 12.65 26.75 -3.75
CA GLU A 53 13.91 26.57 -4.49
C GLU A 53 14.79 27.81 -4.44
N TYR A 54 14.18 29.00 -4.57
CA TYR A 54 14.90 30.27 -4.47
C TYR A 54 15.50 30.49 -3.07
N LEU A 55 14.73 30.22 -2.01
CA LEU A 55 15.23 30.35 -0.63
C LEU A 55 16.33 29.34 -0.32
N GLN A 56 16.16 28.08 -0.76
CA GLN A 56 17.17 27.03 -0.60
C GLN A 56 18.49 27.45 -1.23
N ARG A 57 18.45 27.91 -2.49
CA ARG A 57 19.63 28.41 -3.19
C ARG A 57 20.22 29.63 -2.50
N PHE A 58 19.39 30.60 -2.09
CA PHE A 58 19.87 31.80 -1.41
C PHE A 58 20.61 31.47 -0.10
N GLN A 59 20.12 30.51 0.68
CA GLN A 59 20.74 30.12 1.95
C GLN A 59 22.00 29.27 1.77
N GLU A 60 22.03 28.44 0.72
CA GLU A 60 23.25 27.73 0.28
C GLU A 60 24.35 28.72 -0.17
N LEU A 61 23.98 29.78 -0.89
CA LEU A 61 24.91 30.85 -1.27
C LEU A 61 25.44 31.64 -0.07
N ALA A 62 24.57 31.93 0.90
CA ALA A 62 24.95 32.63 2.11
C ALA A 62 25.92 31.80 2.99
N SER A 63 25.85 30.47 2.92
CA SER A 63 26.68 29.56 3.71
C SER A 63 27.97 29.13 3.00
N ASN A 64 27.99 29.04 1.66
CA ASN A 64 29.17 28.63 0.89
C ASN A 64 29.30 29.40 -0.44
N PRO A 65 29.94 30.58 -0.45
CA PRO A 65 30.08 31.41 -1.66
C PRO A 65 30.98 30.78 -2.75
N ALA A 66 31.82 29.78 -2.42
CA ALA A 66 32.67 29.07 -3.39
C ALA A 66 31.91 28.01 -4.21
N ALA A 67 30.68 27.65 -3.81
CA ALA A 67 29.87 26.63 -4.48
C ALA A 67 29.39 27.05 -5.89
N PHE A 68 29.42 28.34 -6.22
CA PHE A 68 28.95 28.86 -7.52
C PHE A 68 29.84 28.49 -8.72
N GLN A 69 31.11 28.18 -8.49
CA GLN A 69 32.06 27.91 -9.57
C GLN A 69 31.98 26.48 -10.12
N ASN A 70 31.34 25.54 -9.40
CA ASN A 70 31.33 24.11 -9.76
C ASN A 70 29.92 23.48 -9.77
N THR A 71 28.86 24.24 -9.55
CA THR A 71 27.50 23.71 -9.61
C THR A 71 26.87 24.09 -10.95
N PRO A 72 26.58 23.13 -11.86
CA PRO A 72 25.69 23.42 -12.97
C PRO A 72 24.37 23.94 -12.37
N PRO A 73 23.69 24.90 -13.03
CA PRO A 73 22.38 25.32 -12.58
C PRO A 73 21.56 24.04 -12.34
N PRO A 74 20.91 23.88 -11.16
CA PRO A 74 20.04 22.74 -10.96
C PRO A 74 19.13 22.69 -12.19
N PRO A 75 18.91 21.50 -12.79
CA PRO A 75 18.01 21.41 -13.92
C PRO A 75 16.78 22.21 -13.52
N GLN A 76 16.38 23.17 -14.37
CA GLN A 76 15.09 23.85 -14.22
C GLN A 76 14.12 22.77 -13.80
N PRO A 77 13.23 22.99 -12.81
CA PRO A 77 12.19 22.02 -12.52
C PRO A 77 11.47 21.84 -13.85
N GLN A 78 11.89 20.84 -14.60
CA GLN A 78 11.19 20.34 -15.73
C GLN A 78 10.05 19.74 -14.99
N SER A 79 9.00 20.55 -14.92
CA SER A 79 7.84 20.23 -14.17
C SER A 79 7.29 19.06 -14.94
N ASP A 80 7.72 17.88 -14.53
CA ASP A 80 7.30 16.59 -15.03
C ASP A 80 5.87 16.37 -14.53
N TRP A 81 5.06 17.44 -14.47
CA TRP A 81 3.64 17.42 -14.24
C TRP A 81 2.96 16.69 -15.40
N GLU A 82 3.56 16.57 -16.58
CA GLU A 82 3.08 15.62 -17.59
C GLU A 82 3.16 14.16 -17.11
N LYS A 83 4.07 13.81 -16.21
CA LYS A 83 4.14 12.46 -15.62
C LYS A 83 3.00 12.18 -14.62
N TYR A 84 2.49 13.22 -13.96
CA TYR A 84 1.53 13.11 -12.85
C TYR A 84 0.13 13.69 -13.12
N GLN A 85 -0.05 14.53 -14.14
CA GLN A 85 -1.32 15.16 -14.50
C GLN A 85 -2.30 14.17 -15.17
N TYR A 86 -1.79 13.17 -15.89
CA TYR A 86 -2.61 12.15 -16.53
C TYR A 86 -3.18 11.08 -15.59
N VAL A 87 -3.00 11.18 -14.27
CA VAL A 87 -3.36 10.07 -13.36
C VAL A 87 -4.77 10.20 -12.77
N TYR A 88 -5.38 11.38 -12.75
CA TYR A 88 -6.68 11.56 -12.05
C TYR A 88 -7.79 12.27 -12.82
N GLU A 89 -7.47 13.10 -13.82
CA GLU A 89 -8.50 13.75 -14.63
C GLU A 89 -8.65 13.02 -15.97
N PRO A 90 -9.72 12.21 -16.16
CA PRO A 90 -10.00 11.62 -17.46
C PRO A 90 -10.26 12.75 -18.47
N PRO A 91 -9.62 12.74 -19.66
CA PRO A 91 -9.90 13.71 -20.70
C PRO A 91 -11.39 13.74 -21.03
N THR A 92 -11.95 14.94 -21.22
CA THR A 92 -13.37 15.14 -21.56
C THR A 92 -13.69 14.79 -23.01
N ASP A 93 -12.70 14.82 -23.91
CA ASP A 93 -12.85 14.38 -25.29
C ASP A 93 -12.91 12.83 -25.35
N PRO A 94 -13.96 12.23 -25.96
CA PRO A 94 -14.10 10.78 -26.04
C PRO A 94 -12.92 10.04 -26.68
N LYS A 95 -12.22 10.66 -27.64
CA LYS A 95 -11.07 10.00 -28.30
C LYS A 95 -9.86 9.95 -27.38
N GLU A 96 -9.57 11.06 -26.69
CA GLU A 96 -8.49 11.14 -25.71
C GLU A 96 -8.76 10.26 -24.48
N TYR A 97 -10.02 10.13 -24.04
CA TYR A 97 -10.42 9.23 -22.95
C TYR A 97 -10.05 7.77 -23.23
N VAL A 98 -10.28 7.29 -24.45
CA VAL A 98 -9.96 5.89 -24.83
C VAL A 98 -8.45 5.64 -24.78
N ALA A 99 -7.65 6.61 -25.24
CA ALA A 99 -6.20 6.54 -25.17
C ALA A 99 -5.72 6.56 -23.71
N TRP A 100 -6.27 7.45 -22.88
CA TRP A 100 -6.02 7.53 -21.45
C TRP A 100 -6.35 6.21 -20.73
N ALA A 101 -7.53 5.64 -20.97
CA ALA A 101 -7.98 4.39 -20.37
C ALA A 101 -7.15 3.19 -20.84
N ALA A 102 -6.62 3.21 -22.07
CA ALA A 102 -5.69 2.18 -22.55
C ALA A 102 -4.36 2.24 -21.81
N VAL A 103 -3.78 3.43 -21.65
CA VAL A 103 -2.51 3.64 -20.92
C VAL A 103 -2.66 3.30 -19.43
N ALA A 104 -3.79 3.68 -18.80
CA ALA A 104 -4.08 3.33 -17.41
C ALA A 104 -4.18 1.81 -17.21
N ARG A 105 -4.85 1.10 -18.14
CA ARG A 105 -4.92 -0.37 -18.12
C ARG A 105 -3.54 -1.00 -18.26
N GLU A 106 -2.72 -0.50 -19.18
CA GLU A 106 -1.38 -1.05 -19.40
C GLU A 106 -0.47 -0.85 -18.18
N ARG A 107 -0.49 0.34 -17.56
CA ARG A 107 0.23 0.57 -16.30
C ARG A 107 -0.29 -0.30 -15.17
N ALA A 108 -1.60 -0.48 -15.05
CA ALA A 108 -2.17 -1.38 -14.03
C ALA A 108 -1.74 -2.84 -14.24
N ARG A 109 -1.53 -3.27 -15.50
CA ARG A 109 -0.95 -4.58 -15.81
C ARG A 109 0.51 -4.66 -15.40
N LEU A 110 1.33 -3.70 -15.83
CA LEU A 110 2.75 -3.64 -15.48
C LEU A 110 2.96 -3.58 -13.96
N GLN A 111 2.15 -2.79 -13.25
CA GLN A 111 2.19 -2.71 -11.79
C GLN A 111 1.84 -4.06 -11.16
N LYS A 112 0.77 -4.73 -11.63
CA LYS A 112 0.42 -6.08 -11.16
C LYS A 112 1.53 -7.09 -11.41
N GLU A 113 2.21 -7.01 -12.56
CA GLU A 113 3.35 -7.87 -12.88
C GLU A 113 4.55 -7.60 -11.97
N GLN A 114 4.88 -6.33 -11.72
CA GLN A 114 5.94 -5.93 -10.79
C GLN A 114 5.63 -6.36 -9.35
N ASP A 115 4.41 -6.12 -8.87
CA ASP A 115 3.95 -6.52 -7.54
C ASP A 115 3.97 -8.05 -7.39
N HIS A 116 3.56 -8.79 -8.44
CA HIS A 116 3.60 -10.24 -8.47
C HIS A 116 5.04 -10.77 -8.42
N ALA A 117 5.95 -10.20 -9.21
CA ALA A 117 7.36 -10.57 -9.16
C ALA A 117 7.98 -10.31 -7.78
N ALA A 118 7.71 -9.14 -7.19
CA ALA A 118 8.16 -8.81 -5.83
C ALA A 118 7.58 -9.77 -4.77
N TYR A 119 6.33 -10.19 -4.93
CA TYR A 119 5.71 -11.21 -4.07
C TYR A 119 6.41 -12.57 -4.19
N VAL A 120 6.72 -13.03 -5.41
CA VAL A 120 7.44 -14.28 -5.65
C VAL A 120 8.83 -14.24 -4.99
N GLU A 121 9.60 -13.18 -5.21
CA GLU A 121 10.94 -13.04 -4.64
C GLU A 121 10.94 -13.08 -3.12
N ARG A 122 10.05 -12.30 -2.48
CA ARG A 122 9.89 -12.28 -1.01
C ARG A 122 9.53 -13.67 -0.49
N THR A 123 8.64 -14.37 -1.19
CA THR A 123 8.16 -15.69 -0.77
C THR A 123 9.24 -16.76 -0.90
N LEU A 124 9.99 -16.77 -2.00
CA LEU A 124 11.16 -17.64 -2.17
C LEU A 124 12.25 -17.35 -1.13
N ALA A 125 12.49 -16.07 -0.81
CA ALA A 125 13.43 -15.68 0.25
C ALA A 125 12.98 -16.18 1.64
N MET A 126 11.67 -16.24 1.91
CA MET A 126 11.14 -16.85 3.14
C MET A 126 11.33 -18.37 3.15
N LYS A 127 11.08 -19.08 2.03
CA LYS A 127 11.24 -20.55 1.93
C LYS A 127 12.65 -21.04 2.30
N LYS A 128 13.68 -20.21 2.09
CA LYS A 128 15.07 -20.53 2.44
C LYS A 128 15.36 -20.51 3.95
N LYS A 129 14.50 -19.92 4.78
CA LYS A 129 14.77 -19.75 6.21
C LYS A 129 14.42 -21.02 6.99
N TRP A 130 15.23 -21.40 7.98
CA TRP A 130 15.02 -22.62 8.78
C TRP A 130 13.66 -22.66 9.51
N TRP A 131 13.16 -21.50 9.96
CA TRP A 131 11.89 -21.42 10.67
C TRP A 131 10.68 -21.60 9.75
N TYR A 132 10.85 -21.49 8.43
CA TYR A 132 9.76 -21.65 7.46
C TYR A 132 9.07 -23.00 7.62
N SER A 133 9.86 -24.08 7.65
CA SER A 133 9.34 -25.44 7.82
C SER A 133 8.58 -25.57 9.13
N LEU A 134 9.11 -25.01 10.23
CA LEU A 134 8.47 -25.06 11.54
C LEU A 134 7.12 -24.30 11.54
N ALA A 135 7.08 -23.09 11.00
CA ALA A 135 5.86 -22.27 10.90
C ALA A 135 4.82 -22.92 9.98
N ARG A 136 5.26 -23.55 8.89
CA ARG A 136 4.38 -24.30 7.98
C ARG A 136 3.74 -25.49 8.71
N TYR A 137 4.54 -26.34 9.35
CA TYR A 137 4.01 -27.50 10.07
C TYR A 137 3.10 -27.10 11.23
N SER A 138 3.46 -26.09 12.01
CA SER A 138 2.59 -25.62 13.11
C SER A 138 1.24 -25.11 12.62
N SER A 139 1.21 -24.39 11.48
CA SER A 139 -0.03 -23.91 10.86
C SER A 139 -0.93 -25.07 10.44
N TYR A 140 -0.36 -26.11 9.83
CA TYR A 140 -1.11 -27.32 9.47
C TYR A 140 -1.55 -28.13 10.69
N THR A 141 -0.76 -28.16 11.76
CA THR A 141 -1.18 -28.79 13.04
C THR A 141 -2.43 -28.11 13.60
N VAL A 142 -2.47 -26.77 13.62
CA VAL A 142 -3.66 -26.01 14.05
C VAL A 142 -4.86 -26.33 13.16
N LEU A 143 -4.66 -26.41 11.85
CA LEU A 143 -5.70 -26.78 10.90
C LEU A 143 -6.29 -28.18 11.20
N VAL A 144 -5.43 -29.17 11.43
CA VAL A 144 -5.84 -30.55 11.75
C VAL A 144 -6.60 -30.59 13.07
N LEU A 145 -6.09 -29.94 14.11
CA LEU A 145 -6.76 -29.85 15.41
C LEU A 145 -8.14 -29.19 15.29
N GLY A 146 -8.26 -28.12 14.50
CA GLY A 146 -9.54 -27.46 14.24
C GLY A 146 -10.52 -28.34 13.46
N PHE A 147 -10.06 -29.11 12.48
CA PHE A 147 -10.90 -30.08 11.77
C PHE A 147 -11.36 -31.22 12.68
N LEU A 148 -10.47 -31.75 13.53
CA LEU A 148 -10.80 -32.76 14.54
C LEU A 148 -11.85 -32.21 15.52
N ALA A 149 -11.68 -30.97 15.99
CA ALA A 149 -12.68 -30.32 16.83
C ALA A 149 -14.02 -30.14 16.08
N GLY A 150 -14.02 -29.65 14.85
CA GLY A 150 -15.25 -29.55 14.05
C GLY A 150 -15.95 -30.91 13.89
N LEU A 151 -15.19 -31.98 13.67
CA LEU A 151 -15.70 -33.33 13.53
C LEU A 151 -16.26 -33.88 14.84
N THR A 152 -15.61 -33.66 15.98
CA THR A 152 -16.15 -34.10 17.28
C THR A 152 -17.49 -33.44 17.57
N PHE A 153 -17.64 -32.14 17.30
CA PHE A 153 -18.92 -31.42 17.46
C PHE A 153 -20.04 -31.98 16.58
N LEU A 154 -19.72 -32.49 15.39
CA LEU A 154 -20.69 -33.14 14.50
C LEU A 154 -21.08 -34.56 14.94
N LEU A 155 -20.14 -35.32 15.52
CA LEU A 155 -20.37 -36.71 15.93
C LEU A 155 -21.04 -36.84 17.30
N ILE A 156 -20.81 -35.89 18.21
CA ILE A 156 -21.35 -35.90 19.58
C ILE A 156 -22.89 -36.14 19.63
N PRO A 157 -23.72 -35.44 18.85
CA PRO A 157 -25.16 -35.66 18.86
C PRO A 157 -25.58 -37.07 18.41
N GLY A 158 -24.87 -37.62 17.40
CA GLY A 158 -25.09 -38.99 16.92
C GLY A 158 -24.70 -40.06 17.95
N TYR A 159 -23.62 -39.81 18.70
CA TYR A 159 -23.21 -40.69 19.80
C TYR A 159 -24.26 -40.74 20.93
N PHE A 160 -24.85 -39.60 21.29
CA PHE A 160 -25.91 -39.55 22.31
C PHE A 160 -27.22 -40.21 21.85
N LEU A 161 -27.54 -40.11 20.56
CA LEU A 161 -28.65 -40.84 19.95
C LEU A 161 -28.48 -42.36 20.10
N PHE A 162 -27.29 -42.87 19.82
CA PHE A 162 -26.98 -44.30 19.94
C PHE A 162 -27.11 -44.81 21.39
N GLN A 163 -26.78 -43.96 22.37
CA GLN A 163 -26.94 -44.25 23.80
C GLN A 163 -28.39 -44.09 24.31
N GLY A 164 -29.35 -43.78 23.44
CA GLY A 164 -30.77 -43.61 23.81
C GLY A 164 -31.07 -42.33 24.62
N GLN A 165 -30.12 -41.39 24.72
CA GLN A 165 -30.28 -40.16 25.50
C GLN A 165 -30.94 -39.05 24.68
N ILE A 166 -32.20 -39.24 24.32
CA ILE A 166 -32.99 -38.32 23.46
C ILE A 166 -33.02 -36.88 24.02
N LYS A 167 -32.98 -36.70 25.36
CA LYS A 167 -32.97 -35.38 26.00
C LYS A 167 -31.77 -34.51 25.61
N LEU A 168 -30.64 -35.11 25.22
CA LEU A 168 -29.43 -34.40 24.77
C LEU A 168 -29.46 -34.04 23.28
N LEU A 169 -30.50 -34.41 22.54
CA LEU A 169 -30.64 -34.04 21.13
C LEU A 169 -30.78 -32.55 20.90
N THR A 170 -31.36 -31.82 21.86
CA THR A 170 -31.47 -30.36 21.81
C THR A 170 -30.10 -29.70 21.72
N LEU A 171 -29.07 -30.32 22.31
CA LEU A 171 -27.68 -29.89 22.18
C LEU A 171 -27.17 -30.02 20.73
N GLY A 172 -27.67 -31.00 19.97
CA GLY A 172 -27.35 -31.19 18.56
C GLY A 172 -27.78 -30.02 17.66
N ILE A 173 -28.88 -29.34 18.00
CA ILE A 173 -29.33 -28.15 17.28
C ILE A 173 -28.28 -27.03 17.31
N ILE A 174 -27.48 -26.97 18.38
CA ILE A 174 -26.43 -25.96 18.57
C ILE A 174 -25.07 -26.51 18.07
N LEU A 175 -24.74 -27.75 18.44
CA LEU A 175 -23.42 -28.34 18.14
C LEU A 175 -23.20 -28.58 16.65
N VAL A 176 -24.22 -29.02 15.91
CA VAL A 176 -24.09 -29.32 14.47
C VAL A 176 -23.77 -28.06 13.64
N PRO A 177 -24.53 -26.96 13.72
CA PRO A 177 -24.18 -25.75 12.98
C PRO A 177 -22.85 -25.14 13.44
N MET A 178 -22.50 -25.27 14.73
CA MET A 178 -21.20 -24.84 15.24
C MET A 178 -20.06 -25.65 14.61
N GLY A 179 -20.16 -26.99 14.60
CA GLY A 179 -19.18 -27.88 13.96
C GLY A 179 -19.03 -27.61 12.46
N LEU A 180 -20.13 -27.38 11.76
CA LEU A 180 -20.12 -27.01 10.34
C LEU A 180 -19.42 -25.67 10.11
N LYS A 181 -19.72 -24.66 10.92
CA LYS A 181 -19.05 -23.34 10.84
C LYS A 181 -17.56 -23.48 11.08
N ILE A 182 -17.13 -24.26 12.08
CA ILE A 182 -15.71 -24.53 12.35
C ILE A 182 -15.06 -25.17 11.11
N MET A 183 -15.68 -26.17 10.48
CA MET A 183 -15.15 -26.79 9.26
C MET A 183 -15.01 -25.81 8.10
N LEU A 184 -15.97 -24.91 7.90
CA LEU A 184 -15.89 -23.87 6.87
C LEU A 184 -14.74 -22.89 7.14
N VAL A 185 -14.60 -22.44 8.39
CA VAL A 185 -13.49 -21.57 8.80
C VAL A 185 -12.15 -22.29 8.59
N MET A 186 -12.03 -23.57 8.93
CA MET A 186 -10.81 -24.34 8.70
C MET A 186 -10.52 -24.54 7.21
N ARG A 187 -11.55 -24.73 6.37
CA ARG A 187 -11.40 -24.81 4.92
C ARG A 187 -10.82 -23.51 4.35
N ASP A 188 -11.32 -22.37 4.78
CA ASP A 188 -10.86 -21.06 4.30
C ASP A 188 -9.45 -20.77 4.85
N PHE A 189 -9.20 -21.08 6.13
CA PHE A 189 -7.87 -20.99 6.75
C PHE A 189 -6.82 -21.84 6.01
N ARG A 190 -7.19 -23.03 5.51
CA ARG A 190 -6.30 -23.84 4.66
C ARG A 190 -5.89 -23.09 3.39
N GLN A 191 -6.80 -22.36 2.76
CA GLN A 191 -6.48 -21.57 1.56
C GLN A 191 -5.52 -20.43 1.92
N ASP A 192 -5.71 -19.80 3.08
CA ASP A 192 -4.83 -18.74 3.56
C ASP A 192 -3.43 -19.25 3.90
N ILE A 193 -3.30 -20.41 4.55
CA ILE A 193 -2.01 -21.09 4.76
C ILE A 193 -1.31 -21.28 3.41
N ARG A 194 -1.99 -21.84 2.41
CA ARG A 194 -1.40 -22.12 1.10
C ARG A 194 -0.87 -20.84 0.42
N LYS A 195 -1.65 -19.76 0.45
CA LYS A 195 -1.25 -18.45 -0.12
C LYS A 195 -0.11 -17.81 0.68
N HIS A 196 -0.16 -17.86 2.00
CA HIS A 196 0.84 -17.24 2.86
C HIS A 196 2.22 -17.89 2.71
N PHE A 197 2.24 -19.21 2.55
CA PHE A 197 3.47 -19.98 2.32
C PHE A 197 3.85 -20.10 0.82
N GLY A 198 3.10 -19.47 -0.09
CA GLY A 198 3.38 -19.50 -1.53
C GLY A 198 3.39 -20.90 -2.12
N GLU A 199 2.46 -21.74 -1.71
CA GLU A 199 2.24 -23.08 -2.28
C GLU A 199 1.44 -23.04 -3.59
N ASP A 200 0.90 -21.87 -3.94
CA ASP A 200 0.25 -21.56 -5.21
C ASP A 200 1.24 -21.11 -6.30
N LEU A 201 2.47 -20.78 -5.91
CA LEU A 201 3.55 -20.45 -6.84
C LEU A 201 4.13 -21.73 -7.46
N PRO A 202 4.46 -21.72 -8.76
CA PRO A 202 5.17 -22.84 -9.38
C PRO A 202 6.50 -23.05 -8.63
N GLU A 203 6.73 -24.27 -8.17
CA GLU A 203 8.00 -24.64 -7.54
C GLU A 203 9.13 -24.31 -8.53
N PRO A 204 10.18 -23.57 -8.12
CA PRO A 204 11.35 -23.42 -8.97
C PRO A 204 11.89 -24.83 -9.24
N PHE A 205 11.98 -25.19 -10.52
CA PHE A 205 12.47 -26.50 -10.94
C PHE A 205 13.80 -26.84 -10.23
N PRO A 206 13.98 -28.09 -9.78
CA PRO A 206 15.20 -28.52 -9.09
C PRO A 206 16.45 -28.39 -9.97
#